data_AF-A0A0N4U3D5-F1
#
_entry.id   AF-A0A0N4U3D5-F1
#
_cell.length_a   1.000
_cell.length_b   1.000
_cell.length_c   1.000
_cell.angle_alpha   90.00
_cell.angle_beta   90.00
_cell.angle_gamma   90.00
#
_symmetry.space_group_name_H-M   'P 1'
#
loop_
_entity.id
_entity.type
_entity.pdbx_description
1 polymer ?
#
loop_
_entity_poly.entity_id
_entity_poly.type
_entity_poly.pdbx_seq_one_letter_code
_entity_poly.pdbx_strand_id
1 'polypeptide(L)'
;MSVSVRESMGAEANFFSRRNPLSCWLSSMMMCFAGCLLTNFVIGQPVISCFANNNEVFVATIIWYLIFYSPFDICFKLVKIKLIVVIIAILKEIQRSNKVFDGVLYAIKLYPKSFIIHVIIGVTRGAGSGVVRTFEQVVFFLFFYFINVINA
;
A
#
# COMPACT_ATOMS: atom_id res chain seq x y z
N MET A 1 -0.31 -6.39 -0.48
CA MET A 1 0.79 -5.41 -0.46
C MET A 1 1.76 -5.65 0.70
N SER A 2 1.29 -5.93 1.91
CA SER A 2 2.14 -6.15 3.10
C SER A 2 3.24 -7.22 2.92
N VAL A 3 2.98 -8.28 2.14
CA VAL A 3 4.00 -9.26 1.76
C VAL A 3 5.17 -8.61 1.01
N SER A 4 4.87 -7.73 0.04
CA SER A 4 5.90 -7.02 -0.73
C SER A 4 6.68 -6.04 0.13
N VAL A 5 6.03 -5.38 1.09
CA VAL A 5 6.73 -4.52 2.08
C VAL A 5 7.72 -5.35 2.89
N ARG A 6 7.25 -6.49 3.42
CA ARG A 6 8.10 -7.41 4.17
C ARG A 6 9.29 -7.92 3.36
N GLU A 7 9.07 -8.28 2.10
CA GLU A 7 10.15 -8.71 1.19
C GLU A 7 11.15 -7.58 0.89
N SER A 8 10.69 -6.33 0.83
CA SER A 8 11.55 -5.17 0.59
C SER A 8 12.48 -4.88 1.76
N MET A 9 12.08 -5.25 2.98
CA MET A 9 12.92 -5.13 4.19
C MET A 9 13.96 -6.27 4.31
N GLY A 10 13.85 -7.33 3.51
CA GLY A 10 14.81 -8.44 3.50
C GLY A 10 14.84 -9.26 4.79
N ALA A 11 16.01 -9.76 5.17
CA ALA A 11 16.21 -10.60 6.35
C ALA A 11 15.88 -9.86 7.67
N GLU A 12 16.06 -8.54 7.69
CA GLU A 12 15.84 -7.69 8.86
C GLU A 12 14.36 -7.33 9.09
N ALA A 13 13.45 -7.80 8.24
CA ALA A 13 12.04 -7.42 8.30
C ALA A 13 11.40 -7.71 9.67
N ASN A 14 11.73 -8.85 10.28
CA ASN A 14 11.19 -9.25 11.58
C ASN A 14 11.82 -8.47 12.74
N PHE A 15 13.10 -8.12 12.64
CA PHE A 15 13.79 -7.32 13.65
C PHE A 15 13.28 -5.88 13.61
N PHE A 16 13.21 -5.31 12.41
CA PHE A 16 12.71 -3.95 12.20
C PHE A 16 11.24 -3.80 12.61
N SER A 17 10.36 -4.74 12.24
CA SER A 17 8.94 -4.65 12.62
C SER A 17 8.74 -4.63 14.13
N ARG A 18 9.51 -5.44 14.88
CA ARG A 18 9.44 -5.50 16.34
C ARG A 18 9.99 -4.26 17.02
N ARG A 19 11.04 -3.64 16.46
CA ARG A 19 11.64 -2.42 17.01
C ARG A 19 10.81 -1.17 16.68
N ASN A 20 10.24 -1.11 15.48
CA ASN A 20 9.50 0.04 14.96
C ASN A 20 8.14 -0.38 14.35
N PRO A 21 7.19 -0.88 15.16
CA PRO A 21 5.94 -1.45 14.65
C PRO A 21 5.09 -0.40 13.92
N LEU A 22 5.03 0.83 14.42
CA LEU A 22 4.26 1.92 13.79
C LEU A 22 4.83 2.32 12.42
N SER A 23 6.16 2.37 12.27
CA SER A 23 6.79 2.67 10.99
C SER A 23 6.51 1.56 9.97
N CYS A 24 6.58 0.30 10.39
CA CYS A 24 6.27 -0.86 9.55
C CYS A 24 4.79 -0.89 9.14
N TRP A 25 3.89 -0.60 10.08
CA TRP A 25 2.45 -0.47 9.82
C TRP A 25 2.18 0.64 8.81
N LEU A 26 2.75 1.84 9.03
CA LEU A 26 2.55 2.99 8.15
C LEU A 26 3.05 2.70 6.73
N SER A 27 4.24 2.11 6.58
CA SER A 27 4.76 1.66 5.29
C SER A 27 3.78 0.72 4.58
N SER A 28 3.22 -0.25 5.31
CA SER A 28 2.23 -1.17 4.77
C SER A 28 0.92 -0.47 4.36
N MET A 29 0.44 0.48 5.16
CA MET A 29 -0.74 1.27 4.85
C MET A 29 -0.53 2.14 3.62
N MET A 30 0.60 2.84 3.52
CA MET A 30 0.95 3.66 2.36
C MET A 30 0.94 2.83 1.07
N MET A 31 1.47 1.61 1.09
CA MET A 31 1.43 0.72 -0.06
C MET A 31 0.03 0.18 -0.37
N CYS A 32 -0.77 -0.15 0.64
CA CYS A 32 -2.13 -0.65 0.46
C CYS A 32 -3.05 0.40 -0.19
N PHE A 33 -2.90 1.67 0.22
CA PHE A 33 -3.74 2.79 -0.20
C PHE A 33 -3.07 3.70 -1.25
N ALA A 34 -1.91 3.30 -1.78
CA ALA A 34 -1.10 4.09 -2.70
C ALA A 34 -1.87 4.71 -3.87
N GLY A 35 -2.73 3.92 -4.54
CA GLY A 35 -3.53 4.42 -5.66
C GLY A 35 -4.50 5.54 -5.25
N CYS A 36 -5.10 5.43 -4.06
CA CYS A 36 -5.97 6.49 -3.52
C CYS A 36 -5.14 7.73 -3.13
N LEU A 37 -4.01 7.54 -2.44
CA LEU A 37 -3.14 8.64 -2.02
C LEU A 37 -2.69 9.46 -3.22
N LEU A 38 -2.21 8.79 -4.27
CA LEU A 38 -1.76 9.47 -5.49
C LEU A 38 -2.91 10.16 -6.22
N THR A 39 -4.09 9.53 -6.29
CA THR A 39 -5.29 10.12 -6.89
C THR A 39 -5.69 11.40 -6.17
N ASN A 40 -5.79 11.35 -4.84
CA ASN A 40 -6.22 12.51 -4.06
C ASN A 40 -5.19 13.63 -4.14
N PHE A 41 -3.90 13.30 -4.17
CA PHE A 41 -2.84 14.27 -4.41
C PHE A 41 -3.01 14.99 -5.76
N VAL A 42 -3.27 14.24 -6.84
CA VAL A 42 -3.44 14.81 -8.19
C VAL A 42 -4.69 15.69 -8.30
N ILE A 43 -5.78 15.33 -7.64
CA ILE A 43 -7.03 16.11 -7.66
C ILE A 43 -6.97 17.32 -6.69
N GLY A 44 -6.00 17.38 -5.78
CA GLY A 44 -5.93 18.39 -4.73
C GLY A 44 -6.90 18.14 -3.57
N GLN A 45 -7.31 16.89 -3.39
CA GLN A 45 -8.11 16.46 -2.24
C GLN A 45 -7.23 16.04 -1.06
N PRO A 46 -7.78 16.08 0.17
CA PRO A 46 -7.03 15.65 1.35
C PRO A 46 -6.61 14.18 1.21
N VAL A 47 -5.31 13.91 1.12
CA VAL A 47 -4.75 12.55 1.01
C VAL A 47 -5.17 11.65 2.18
N ILE A 48 -5.42 12.24 3.36
CA ILE A 48 -5.89 11.51 4.54
C ILE A 48 -7.27 10.87 4.34
N SER A 49 -8.08 11.35 3.39
CA SER A 49 -9.41 10.78 3.11
C SER A 49 -9.35 9.32 2.64
N CYS A 50 -8.19 8.84 2.17
CA CYS A 50 -7.98 7.43 1.89
C CYS A 50 -8.11 6.53 3.12
N PHE A 51 -7.94 7.10 4.32
CA PHE A 51 -8.09 6.40 5.60
C PHE A 51 -9.47 6.58 6.23
N ALA A 52 -10.39 7.29 5.58
CA ALA A 52 -11.73 7.52 6.12
C ALA A 52 -12.55 6.22 6.21
N ASN A 53 -12.26 5.22 5.37
CA ASN A 53 -12.92 3.93 5.44
C ASN A 53 -12.27 3.03 6.50
N ASN A 54 -12.79 3.11 7.72
CA ASN A 54 -12.31 2.32 8.87
C ASN A 54 -12.30 0.82 8.59
N ASN A 55 -13.25 0.28 7.81
CA ASN A 55 -13.30 -1.14 7.50
C ASN A 55 -12.10 -1.58 6.64
N GLU A 56 -11.74 -0.80 5.63
CA GLU A 56 -10.57 -1.10 4.79
C GLU A 56 -9.27 -0.99 5.58
N VAL A 57 -9.13 0.05 6.40
CA VAL A 57 -7.94 0.25 7.25
C VAL A 57 -7.82 -0.87 8.28
N PHE A 58 -8.92 -1.29 8.87
CA PHE A 58 -8.96 -2.36 9.85
C PHE A 58 -8.53 -3.70 9.23
N VAL A 59 -9.11 -4.07 8.08
CA VAL A 59 -8.73 -5.29 7.35
C VAL A 59 -7.25 -5.24 6.93
N ALA A 60 -6.79 -4.10 6.40
CA ALA A 60 -5.38 -3.94 6.03
C ALA A 60 -4.44 -4.10 7.24
N THR A 61 -4.85 -3.60 8.40
CA THR A 61 -4.11 -3.72 9.67
C THR A 61 -4.06 -5.16 10.17
N ILE A 62 -5.17 -5.91 10.09
CA ILE A 62 -5.19 -7.34 10.43
C ILE A 62 -4.25 -8.11 9.50
N ILE A 63 -4.32 -7.87 8.19
CA ILE A 63 -3.45 -8.55 7.23
C ILE A 63 -1.98 -8.23 7.51
N TRP A 64 -1.65 -6.95 7.77
CA TRP A 64 -0.30 -6.55 8.18
C TRP A 64 0.14 -7.31 9.43
N TYR A 65 -0.70 -7.35 10.46
CA TYR A 65 -0.37 -8.03 11.71
C TYR A 65 -0.11 -9.53 11.49
N LEU A 66 -0.97 -10.22 10.74
CA LEU A 66 -0.78 -11.64 10.40
C LEU A 66 0.50 -11.88 9.61
N ILE A 67 0.83 -11.00 8.66
CA ILE A 67 2.03 -11.15 7.84
C ILE A 67 3.31 -10.94 8.64
N PHE A 68 3.35 -10.06 9.65
CA PHE A 68 4.58 -9.78 10.41
C PHE A 68 4.70 -10.52 11.75
N TYR A 69 3.58 -10.88 12.38
CA TYR A 69 3.54 -11.39 13.76
C TYR A 69 2.80 -12.72 13.92
N SER A 70 2.39 -13.39 12.83
CA SER A 70 1.79 -14.73 12.96
C SER A 70 2.75 -15.71 13.65
N PRO A 71 2.26 -16.56 14.57
CA PRO A 71 3.10 -17.55 15.23
C PRO A 71 3.73 -18.48 14.19
N PHE A 72 5.02 -18.77 14.34
CA PHE A 72 5.82 -19.60 13.42
C PHE A 72 5.85 -19.14 11.94
N ASP A 73 5.48 -17.88 11.67
CA ASP A 73 5.41 -17.32 10.32
C ASP A 73 4.47 -18.08 9.37
N ILE A 74 3.44 -18.73 9.92
CA ILE A 74 2.52 -19.60 9.16
C ILE A 74 1.83 -18.82 8.05
N CYS A 75 1.27 -17.64 8.35
CA CYS A 75 0.54 -16.86 7.37
C CYS A 75 1.44 -16.43 6.20
N PHE A 76 2.67 -15.99 6.50
CA PHE A 76 3.63 -15.58 5.47
C PHE A 76 4.08 -16.76 4.60
N LYS A 77 4.33 -17.92 5.19
CA LYS A 77 4.68 -19.14 4.45
C LYS A 77 3.53 -19.61 3.54
N LEU A 78 2.30 -19.58 4.04
CA LEU A 78 1.11 -19.96 3.26
C LEU A 78 0.93 -19.07 2.03
N VAL A 79 0.97 -17.74 2.20
CA VAL A 79 0.81 -16.81 1.06
C VAL A 79 1.96 -16.86 0.06
N LYS A 80 3.07 -17.54 0.38
CA LYS A 80 4.19 -17.79 -0.53
C LYS A 80 4.09 -19.11 -1.31
N ILE A 81 3.14 -19.99 -1.00
CA ILE A 81 2.89 -21.19 -1.80
C ILE A 81 2.48 -20.76 -3.21
N LYS A 82 3.14 -21.29 -4.24
CA LYS A 82 2.93 -20.88 -5.65
C LYS A 82 1.46 -20.83 -6.07
N LEU A 83 0.68 -21.84 -5.72
CA LEU A 83 -0.76 -21.90 -6.05
C LEU A 83 -1.54 -20.75 -5.39
N ILE A 84 -1.26 -20.47 -4.12
CA ILE A 84 -1.92 -19.41 -3.36
C ILE A 84 -1.52 -18.04 -3.91
N VAL A 85 -0.24 -17.84 -4.26
CA VAL A 85 0.23 -16.60 -4.90
C VAL A 85 -0.53 -16.30 -6.19
N VAL A 86 -0.75 -17.32 -7.04
CA VAL A 86 -1.51 -17.15 -8.29
C VAL A 86 -2.94 -16.72 -8.02
N ILE A 87 -3.63 -17.36 -7.06
CA ILE A 87 -5.00 -16.99 -6.68
C ILE A 87 -5.05 -15.54 -6.17
N ILE A 88 -4.11 -15.17 -5.27
CA ILE A 88 -4.02 -13.81 -4.74
C ILE A 88 -3.73 -12.80 -5.86
N ALA A 89 -2.89 -13.15 -6.84
CA ALA A 89 -2.58 -12.29 -7.97
C ALA A 89 -3.81 -12.01 -8.84
N ILE A 90 -4.62 -13.04 -9.12
CA ILE A 90 -5.87 -12.91 -9.87
C ILE A 90 -6.86 -12.01 -9.12
N LEU A 91 -7.07 -12.26 -7.82
CA LEU A 91 -7.96 -11.44 -6.98
C LEU A 91 -7.50 -9.98 -6.91
N LYS A 92 -6.19 -9.76 -6.78
CA LYS A 92 -5.59 -8.42 -6.78
C LYS A 92 -5.85 -7.71 -8.10
N GLU A 93 -5.78 -8.41 -9.22
CA GLU A 93 -5.98 -7.83 -10.54
C GLU A 93 -7.44 -7.47 -10.80
N ILE A 94 -8.38 -8.31 -10.34
CA ILE A 94 -9.82 -7.99 -10.34
C ILE A 94 -10.06 -6.72 -9.52
N GLN A 95 -9.50 -6.64 -8.31
CA GLN A 95 -9.63 -5.45 -7.47
C GLN A 95 -8.98 -4.21 -8.11
N ARG A 96 -7.86 -4.37 -8.83
CA ARG A 96 -7.19 -3.28 -9.54
C ARG A 96 -8.09 -2.71 -10.64
N SER A 97 -8.71 -3.57 -11.45
CA SER A 97 -9.64 -3.15 -12.50
C SER A 97 -10.83 -2.39 -11.93
N ASN A 98 -11.40 -2.85 -10.81
CA ASN A 98 -12.48 -2.12 -10.13
C ASN A 98 -12.03 -0.75 -9.63
N LYS A 99 -10.85 -0.65 -9.01
CA LYS A 99 -10.29 0.65 -8.55
C LYS A 99 -10.09 1.65 -9.69
N VAL A 100 -9.65 1.17 -10.87
CA VAL A 100 -9.52 2.00 -12.07
C VAL A 100 -10.88 2.50 -12.52
N PHE A 101 -11.85 1.60 -12.64
CA PHE A 101 -13.22 1.94 -13.05
C PHE A 101 -13.88 2.95 -12.10
N ASP A 102 -13.83 2.70 -10.80
CA ASP A 102 -14.36 3.61 -9.78
C ASP A 102 -13.65 4.97 -9.80
N GLY A 103 -12.34 4.99 -10.03
CA GLY A 103 -11.55 6.21 -10.21
C GLY A 103 -11.98 7.04 -11.41
N VAL A 104 -12.18 6.39 -12.56
CA VAL A 104 -12.65 7.04 -13.79
C VAL A 104 -14.06 7.60 -13.59
N LEU A 105 -14.98 6.80 -13.02
CA LEU A 105 -16.34 7.27 -12.69
C LEU A 105 -16.32 8.46 -11.74
N TYR A 106 -15.44 8.43 -10.74
CA TYR A 106 -15.26 9.54 -9.82
C TYR A 106 -14.79 10.81 -10.54
N ALA A 107 -13.81 10.68 -11.44
CA ALA A 107 -13.29 11.79 -12.23
C ALA A 107 -14.33 12.34 -13.23
N ILE A 108 -15.17 11.49 -13.82
CA ILE A 108 -16.28 11.91 -14.70
C ILE A 108 -17.26 12.81 -13.94
N LYS A 109 -17.59 12.47 -12.69
CA LYS A 109 -18.48 13.28 -11.86
C LYS A 109 -17.87 14.65 -11.52
N LEU A 110 -16.56 14.71 -11.25
CA LEU A 110 -15.89 15.94 -10.84
C LEU A 110 -15.57 16.87 -12.03
N TYR A 111 -15.13 16.29 -13.16
CA TYR A 111 -14.70 17.02 -14.35
C TYR A 111 -15.30 16.42 -15.63
N PRO A 112 -16.61 16.53 -15.87
CA PRO A 112 -17.28 15.79 -16.95
C PRO A 112 -16.76 16.10 -18.35
N LYS A 113 -16.19 17.29 -18.57
CA LYS A 113 -15.69 17.73 -19.88
C LYS A 113 -14.22 17.37 -20.15
N SER A 114 -13.49 16.86 -19.15
CA SER A 114 -12.04 16.72 -19.21
C SER A 114 -11.61 15.25 -19.24
N PHE A 115 -11.68 14.64 -20.43
CA PHE A 115 -11.30 13.24 -20.65
C PHE A 115 -9.86 12.92 -20.22
N ILE A 116 -8.93 13.87 -20.39
CA ILE A 116 -7.53 13.69 -19.96
C ILE A 116 -7.46 13.43 -18.45
N ILE A 117 -8.24 14.16 -17.65
CA ILE A 117 -8.27 13.96 -16.20
C ILE A 117 -8.82 12.57 -15.87
N HIS A 118 -9.85 12.09 -16.58
CA HIS A 118 -10.39 10.75 -16.37
C HIS A 118 -9.33 9.67 -16.57
N VAL A 119 -8.54 9.78 -17.64
CA VAL A 119 -7.44 8.84 -17.92
C VAL A 119 -6.38 8.91 -16.83
N ILE A 120 -5.94 10.11 -16.43
CA ILE A 120 -4.94 10.29 -15.38
C ILE A 120 -5.42 9.69 -14.05
N ILE A 121 -6.68 9.92 -13.66
CA ILE A 121 -7.24 9.36 -12.42
C ILE A 121 -7.36 7.83 -12.50
N GLY A 122 -7.78 7.29 -13.64
CA GLY A 122 -7.79 5.84 -13.86
C GLY A 122 -6.39 5.23 -13.70
N VAL A 123 -5.38 5.83 -14.34
CA VAL A 123 -3.98 5.36 -14.27
C VAL A 123 -3.43 5.46 -12.85
N THR A 124 -3.65 6.58 -12.16
CA THR A 124 -3.16 6.76 -10.78
C THR A 124 -3.81 5.78 -9.80
N ARG A 125 -5.10 5.47 -9.93
CA ARG A 125 -5.76 4.42 -9.14
C ARG A 125 -5.21 3.02 -9.41
N GLY A 126 -4.93 2.69 -10.66
CA GLY A 126 -4.47 1.35 -11.06
C GLY A 126 -2.97 1.11 -10.84
N ALA A 127 -2.14 2.13 -11.05
CA ALA A 127 -0.67 2.02 -11.08
C ALA A 127 0.04 2.84 -9.99
N GLY A 128 -0.69 3.59 -9.16
CA GLY A 128 -0.10 4.51 -8.18
C GLY A 128 0.81 3.85 -7.15
N SER A 129 0.70 2.53 -6.95
CA SER A 129 1.63 1.78 -6.09
C SER A 129 3.10 1.89 -6.50
N GLY A 130 3.41 2.08 -7.78
CA GLY A 130 4.80 2.26 -8.21
C GLY A 130 5.39 3.60 -7.73
N VAL A 131 4.62 4.68 -7.85
CA VAL A 131 5.06 6.03 -7.45
C VAL A 131 5.16 6.16 -5.94
N VAL A 132 4.14 5.70 -5.22
CA VAL A 132 4.12 5.75 -3.76
C VAL A 132 5.20 4.85 -3.17
N ARG A 133 5.56 3.76 -3.84
CA ARG A 133 6.65 2.90 -3.39
C ARG A 133 7.99 3.62 -3.35
N THR A 134 8.31 4.40 -4.38
CA THR A 134 9.52 5.22 -4.38
C THR A 134 9.53 6.22 -3.23
N PHE A 135 8.40 6.89 -2.98
CA PHE A 135 8.26 7.82 -1.85
C PHE A 135 8.41 7.13 -0.50
N GLU A 136 7.77 5.98 -0.32
CA GLU A 136 7.85 5.19 0.91
C GLU A 136 9.30 4.76 1.19
N GLN A 137 10.03 4.30 0.17
CA GLN A 137 11.43 3.90 0.33
C GLN A 137 12.32 5.06 0.78
N VAL A 138 12.10 6.27 0.26
CA VAL A 138 12.84 7.47 0.68
C VAL A 138 12.55 7.79 2.15
N VAL A 139 11.28 7.77 2.55
CA VAL A 139 10.87 8.04 3.94
C VAL A 139 11.41 6.96 4.88
N PHE A 140 11.33 5.69 4.48
CA PHE A 140 11.85 4.56 5.23
C PHE A 140 13.36 4.67 5.44
N PHE A 141 14.10 5.00 4.39
CA PHE A 141 15.55 5.17 4.45
C PHE A 141 15.94 6.34 5.36
N LEU A 142 15.22 7.45 5.29
CA LEU A 142 15.39 8.58 6.21
C LEU A 142 15.16 8.17 7.67
N PHE A 143 14.12 7.37 7.92
CA PHE A 143 13.82 6.89 9.27
C PHE A 143 14.92 5.96 9.80
N PHE A 144 15.44 5.07 8.96
CA PHE A 144 16.54 4.17 9.30
C PHE A 144 17.86 4.93 9.55
N TYR A 145 18.14 5.94 8.72
CA TYR A 145 19.30 6.82 8.89
C TYR A 145 19.24 7.57 10.22
N PHE A 146 18.10 8.18 10.57
CA PHE A 146 17.91 8.87 11.85
C PHE A 146 18.09 7.94 13.05
N ILE A 147 17.54 6.72 12.99
CA ILE A 147 17.69 5.74 14.08
C ILE A 147 19.16 5.34 14.26
N ASN A 148 19.90 5.13 13.17
CA ASN A 148 21.33 4.77 13.27
C ASN A 148 22.18 5.93 13.78
N VAL A 149 21.89 7.18 13.39
CA VAL A 149 22.60 8.36 13.89
C VAL A 149 22.35 8.60 15.38
N ILE A 150 21.15 8.30 15.89
CA ILE A 150 20.83 8.46 17.32
C ILE A 150 21.44 7.34 18.20
N ASN A 151 21.74 6.16 17.63
CA ASN A 151 22.31 5.04 18.37
C ASN A 151 23.84 4.89 18.23
N ALA A 152 24.50 5.83 17.54
CA ALA A 152 25.96 5.90 17.39
C ALA A 152 26.54 6.99 18.30
#